data_AF-A0A141BRE9-F1
#
_entry.id   AF-A0A141BRE9-F1
#
_cell.length_a   1.000
_cell.length_b   1.000
_cell.length_c   1.000
_cell.angle_alpha   90.00
_cell.angle_beta   90.00
_cell.angle_gamma   90.00
#
_symmetry.space_group_name_H-M   'P 1'
#
loop_
_entity.id
_entity.type
_entity.pdbx_description
1 polymer ?
#
loop_
_entity_poly.entity_id
_entity_poly.type
_entity_poly.pdbx_seq_one_letter_code
_entity_poly.pdbx_strand_id
1 'polypeptide(L)'
;MFSEMLLEDELDRKTTEALIRVADEHSRSLMSDREARLAIRAIFETAQGLVGAQVGEAINIAMSQFSEGSKKPLFPMHLMLAGGTVLYISVCLDSNQINILNTASGKWKDPIVCETSEETLKKEAQFVRSALLKGAKKL
;
A
#
# COMPACT_ATOMS: atom_id res chain seq x y z
N MET A 1 16.19 -32.49 -22.49
CA MET A 1 16.81 -31.18 -22.77
C MET A 1 16.04 -30.19 -21.90
N PHE A 2 16.60 -29.80 -20.76
CA PHE A 2 15.99 -28.74 -19.95
C PHE A 2 16.23 -27.45 -20.73
N SER A 3 15.16 -26.86 -21.26
CA SER A 3 15.26 -25.51 -21.84
C SER A 3 15.59 -24.60 -20.67
N GLU A 4 16.79 -24.01 -20.66
CA GLU A 4 17.08 -22.91 -19.74
C GLU A 4 16.09 -21.80 -20.07
N MET A 5 15.06 -21.69 -19.26
CA MET A 5 14.12 -20.59 -19.36
C MET A 5 14.84 -19.35 -18.85
N LEU A 6 14.76 -18.26 -19.61
CA LEU A 6 15.39 -17.01 -19.20
C LEU A 6 14.75 -16.57 -17.88
N LEU A 7 15.56 -15.98 -17.00
CA LEU A 7 15.09 -15.53 -15.68
C LEU A 7 13.89 -14.57 -15.81
N GLU A 8 13.90 -13.73 -16.84
CA GLU A 8 12.82 -12.81 -17.18
C GLU A 8 11.52 -13.56 -17.51
N ASP A 9 11.58 -14.60 -18.33
CA ASP A 9 10.42 -15.43 -18.70
C ASP A 9 9.82 -16.14 -17.47
N GLU A 10 10.67 -16.62 -16.54
CA GLU A 10 10.20 -17.24 -15.30
C GLU A 10 9.60 -16.23 -14.34
N LEU A 11 10.16 -15.02 -14.27
CA LEU A 11 9.63 -13.93 -13.45
C LEU A 11 8.26 -13.49 -13.95
N ASP A 12 8.11 -13.34 -15.27
CA ASP A 12 6.84 -13.03 -15.93
C ASP A 12 5.80 -14.10 -15.62
N ARG A 13 6.14 -15.38 -15.86
CA ARG A 13 5.26 -16.51 -15.58
C ARG A 13 4.81 -16.55 -14.12
N LYS A 14 5.74 -16.40 -13.18
CA LYS A 14 5.44 -16.44 -11.74
C LYS A 14 4.57 -15.28 -11.29
N THR A 15 4.81 -14.10 -11.84
CA THR A 15 4.02 -12.91 -11.54
C THR A 15 2.59 -13.06 -12.08
N THR A 16 2.43 -13.58 -13.29
CA THR A 16 1.11 -13.90 -13.86
C THR A 16 0.39 -14.97 -13.03
N GLU A 17 1.06 -16.06 -12.64
CA GLU A 17 0.47 -17.10 -11.77
C GLU A 17 -0.03 -16.53 -10.44
N ALA A 18 0.74 -15.62 -9.82
CA ALA A 18 0.35 -14.97 -8.58
C ALA A 18 -0.89 -14.09 -8.74
N LEU A 19 -0.96 -13.29 -9.81
CA LEU A 19 -2.13 -12.46 -10.11
C LEU A 19 -3.39 -13.30 -10.36
N ILE A 20 -3.27 -14.38 -11.15
CA ILE A 20 -4.38 -15.30 -11.42
C ILE A 20 -4.88 -15.94 -10.12
N ARG A 21 -3.97 -16.35 -9.24
CA ARG A 21 -4.33 -16.96 -7.97
C ARG A 21 -5.12 -16.00 -7.08
N VAL A 22 -4.69 -14.74 -6.97
CA VAL A 22 -5.43 -13.72 -6.22
C VAL A 22 -6.83 -13.53 -6.81
N ALA A 23 -6.95 -13.47 -8.14
CA ALA A 23 -8.24 -13.33 -8.80
C ALA A 23 -9.15 -14.56 -8.58
N ASP A 24 -8.63 -15.79 -8.66
CA ASP A 24 -9.41 -17.01 -8.41
C ASP A 24 -9.91 -17.07 -6.96
N GLU A 25 -9.01 -16.85 -5.99
CA GLU A 25 -9.36 -16.87 -4.57
C GLU A 25 -10.36 -15.75 -4.21
N HIS A 26 -10.23 -14.57 -4.80
CA HIS A 26 -11.19 -13.48 -4.66
C HIS A 26 -12.55 -13.81 -5.26
N SER A 27 -12.59 -14.34 -6.50
CA SER A 27 -13.84 -14.71 -7.19
C SER A 27 -14.64 -15.79 -6.45
N ARG A 28 -13.94 -16.67 -5.74
CA ARG A 28 -14.52 -17.75 -4.92
C ARG A 28 -14.92 -17.30 -3.52
N SER A 29 -14.81 -15.99 -3.23
CA SER A 29 -15.05 -15.40 -1.90
C SER A 29 -14.20 -16.02 -0.78
N LEU A 30 -13.04 -16.60 -1.13
CA LEU A 30 -12.05 -17.10 -0.18
C LEU A 30 -11.11 -15.98 0.28
N MET A 31 -11.07 -14.88 -0.47
CA MET A 31 -10.29 -13.68 -0.20
C MET A 31 -11.21 -12.45 -0.28
N SER A 32 -11.19 -11.60 0.74
CA SER A 32 -11.92 -10.33 0.75
C SER A 32 -11.28 -9.30 -0.18
N ASP A 33 -12.02 -8.26 -0.57
CA ASP A 33 -11.48 -7.15 -1.39
C ASP A 33 -10.23 -6.50 -0.78
N ARG A 34 -10.15 -6.47 0.57
CA ARG A 34 -8.99 -5.91 1.29
C ARG A 34 -7.77 -6.82 1.14
N GLU A 35 -7.94 -8.12 1.30
CA GLU A 35 -6.86 -9.09 1.16
C GLU A 35 -6.36 -9.16 -0.28
N ALA A 36 -7.27 -9.13 -1.26
CA ALA A 36 -6.92 -9.09 -2.68
C ALA A 36 -6.13 -7.83 -3.04
N ARG A 37 -6.56 -6.66 -2.52
CA ARG A 37 -5.79 -5.39 -2.65
C ARG A 37 -4.38 -5.51 -2.10
N LEU A 38 -4.22 -6.07 -0.89
CA LEU A 38 -2.91 -6.18 -0.25
C LEU A 38 -2.00 -7.16 -1.01
N ALA A 39 -2.55 -8.29 -1.47
CA ALA A 39 -1.81 -9.26 -2.25
C ALA A 39 -1.34 -8.69 -3.59
N ILE A 40 -2.21 -7.98 -4.32
CA ILE A 40 -1.85 -7.33 -5.60
C ILE A 40 -0.82 -6.24 -5.38
N ARG A 41 -0.93 -5.46 -4.28
CA ARG A 41 0.08 -4.46 -3.93
C ARG A 41 1.44 -5.08 -3.63
N ALA A 42 1.48 -6.20 -2.90
CA ALA A 42 2.72 -6.92 -2.63
C ALA A 42 3.36 -7.45 -3.92
N ILE A 43 2.56 -7.99 -4.85
CA ILE A 43 3.02 -8.42 -6.16
C ILE A 43 3.60 -7.23 -6.95
N PHE A 44 2.89 -6.09 -6.96
CA PHE A 44 3.36 -4.87 -7.62
C PHE A 44 4.70 -4.37 -7.06
N GLU A 45 4.80 -4.21 -5.75
CA GLU A 45 6.02 -3.71 -5.08
C GLU A 45 7.22 -4.64 -5.29
N THR A 46 6.99 -5.95 -5.51
CA THR A 46 8.05 -6.94 -5.68
C THR A 46 8.48 -7.13 -7.14
N ALA A 47 7.53 -7.12 -8.09
CA ALA A 47 7.78 -7.54 -9.47
C ALA A 47 7.84 -6.37 -10.47
N GLN A 48 7.26 -5.21 -10.16
CA GLN A 48 7.18 -4.10 -11.11
C GLN A 48 8.57 -3.57 -11.46
N GLY A 49 8.82 -3.40 -12.77
CA GLY A 49 10.12 -2.97 -13.29
C GLY A 49 11.16 -4.09 -13.44
N LEU A 50 10.84 -5.31 -12.99
CA LEU A 50 11.63 -6.52 -13.23
C LEU A 50 10.99 -7.44 -14.28
N VAL A 51 9.67 -7.36 -14.44
CA VAL A 51 8.89 -8.10 -15.43
C VAL A 51 8.85 -7.40 -16.79
N GLY A 52 8.55 -8.16 -17.83
CA GLY A 52 8.31 -7.67 -19.18
C GLY A 52 7.13 -6.69 -19.25
N ALA A 53 7.11 -5.85 -20.30
CA ALA A 53 6.15 -4.75 -20.44
C ALA A 53 4.68 -5.21 -20.34
N GLN A 54 4.34 -6.35 -20.93
CA GLN A 54 2.98 -6.89 -20.92
C GLN A 54 2.52 -7.30 -19.51
N VAL A 55 3.39 -7.97 -18.75
CA VAL A 55 3.08 -8.35 -17.37
C VAL A 55 3.05 -7.12 -16.48
N GLY A 56 3.97 -6.17 -16.67
CA GLY A 56 3.97 -4.90 -15.94
C GLY A 56 2.67 -4.09 -16.15
N GLU A 57 2.12 -4.10 -17.37
CA GLU A 57 0.82 -3.50 -17.65
C GLU A 57 -0.32 -4.24 -16.92
N ALA A 58 -0.31 -5.57 -16.91
CA ALA A 58 -1.31 -6.37 -16.19
C ALA A 58 -1.31 -6.09 -14.67
N ILE A 59 -0.13 -5.94 -14.06
CA ILE A 59 -0.02 -5.56 -12.64
C ILE A 59 -0.59 -4.15 -12.41
N ASN A 60 -0.29 -3.18 -13.29
CA ASN A 60 -0.84 -1.81 -13.19
C ASN A 60 -2.37 -1.80 -13.27
N ILE A 61 -2.95 -2.59 -14.19
CA ILE A 61 -4.40 -2.73 -14.32
C ILE A 61 -4.99 -3.37 -13.06
N ALA A 62 -4.39 -4.45 -12.55
CA ALA A 62 -4.83 -5.10 -11.32
C ALA A 62 -4.80 -4.13 -10.12
N MET A 63 -3.72 -3.35 -9.96
CA MET A 63 -3.64 -2.31 -8.93
C MET A 63 -4.76 -1.26 -9.08
N SER A 64 -5.08 -0.87 -10.30
CA SER A 64 -6.10 0.14 -10.59
C SER A 64 -7.52 -0.40 -10.33
N GLN A 65 -7.85 -1.60 -10.77
CA GLN A 65 -9.17 -2.21 -10.59
C GLN A 65 -9.52 -2.41 -9.11
N PHE A 66 -8.56 -2.89 -8.32
CA PHE A 66 -8.78 -3.08 -6.90
C PHE A 66 -8.73 -1.76 -6.10
N SER A 67 -8.38 -0.64 -6.74
CA SER A 67 -8.38 0.70 -6.15
C SER A 67 -9.72 1.45 -6.26
N GLU A 68 -10.66 1.00 -7.10
CA GLU A 68 -11.93 1.70 -7.36
C GLU A 68 -13.02 1.51 -6.28
N GLY A 69 -12.89 0.52 -5.40
CA GLY A 69 -13.98 0.14 -4.47
C GLY A 69 -13.96 0.75 -3.06
N SER A 70 -12.92 1.47 -2.67
CA SER A 70 -12.85 2.02 -1.30
C SER A 70 -12.09 3.33 -1.28
N LYS A 71 -12.63 4.33 -0.56
CA LYS A 71 -11.98 5.62 -0.27
C LYS A 71 -10.48 5.40 -0.16
N LYS A 72 -9.70 6.00 -1.08
CA LYS A 72 -8.23 6.00 -1.06
C LYS A 72 -7.78 5.92 0.40
N PRO A 73 -7.05 4.88 0.83
CA PRO A 73 -6.38 4.98 2.11
C PRO A 73 -5.54 6.25 2.02
N LEU A 74 -5.74 7.18 2.97
CA LEU A 74 -5.02 8.45 2.95
C LEU A 74 -3.49 8.24 3.05
N PHE A 75 -3.04 6.99 3.27
CA PHE A 75 -1.76 6.62 3.85
C PHE A 75 -1.08 5.46 3.10
N PRO A 76 0.27 5.41 3.12
CA PRO A 76 1.14 6.37 3.80
C PRO A 76 1.17 7.76 3.11
N MET A 77 1.41 8.82 3.87
CA MET A 77 1.47 10.19 3.34
C MET A 77 2.57 11.04 3.94
N HIS A 78 3.01 12.03 3.18
CA HIS A 78 3.86 13.12 3.65
C HIS A 78 3.03 14.37 3.90
N LEU A 79 3.23 14.99 5.06
CA LEU A 79 2.54 16.18 5.48
C LEU A 79 3.55 17.25 5.90
N MET A 80 3.62 18.34 5.14
CA MET A 80 4.42 19.51 5.49
C MET A 80 3.62 20.39 6.44
N LEU A 81 4.05 20.49 7.70
CA LEU A 81 3.45 21.40 8.67
C LEU A 81 3.71 22.87 8.29
N ALA A 82 2.92 23.80 8.85
CA ALA A 82 3.08 25.23 8.58
C ALA A 82 4.49 25.78 8.87
N GLY A 83 5.23 25.15 9.78
CA GLY A 83 6.64 25.47 10.09
C GLY A 83 7.67 24.79 9.16
N GLY A 84 7.25 24.22 8.03
CA GLY A 84 8.14 23.58 7.04
C GLY A 84 8.62 22.17 7.40
N THR A 85 8.38 21.70 8.63
CA THR A 85 8.70 20.32 9.04
C THR A 85 7.81 19.33 8.28
N VAL A 86 8.41 18.33 7.66
CA VAL A 86 7.69 17.26 6.97
C VAL A 86 7.54 16.04 7.86
N LEU A 87 6.32 15.54 7.97
CA LEU A 87 5.98 14.30 8.67
C LEU A 87 5.63 13.22 7.66
N TYR A 88 6.21 12.04 7.80
CA TYR A 88 5.73 10.82 7.16
C TYR A 88 4.78 10.11 8.12
N ILE A 89 3.58 9.79 7.65
CA ILE A 89 2.52 9.15 8.44
C ILE A 89 2.14 7.85 7.75
N SER A 90 2.15 6.75 8.50
CA SER A 90 1.72 5.43 8.01
C SER A 90 0.90 4.70 9.06
N VAL A 91 0.08 3.76 8.59
CA VAL A 91 -0.74 2.88 9.45
C VAL A 91 -0.36 1.44 9.19
N CYS A 92 -0.10 0.71 10.27
CA CYS A 92 -0.09 -0.75 10.28
C CYS A 92 -1.41 -1.23 10.86
N LEU A 93 -2.29 -1.77 10.02
CA LEU A 93 -3.59 -2.28 10.48
C LEU A 93 -3.51 -3.67 11.12
N ASP A 94 -2.39 -4.37 10.97
CA ASP A 94 -2.16 -5.67 11.61
C ASP A 94 -1.80 -5.50 13.08
N SER A 95 -1.09 -4.42 13.41
CA SER A 95 -0.79 -4.01 14.80
C SER A 95 -1.65 -2.85 15.30
N ASN A 96 -2.65 -2.42 14.52
CA ASN A 96 -3.52 -1.26 14.82
C ASN A 96 -2.73 -0.02 15.26
N GLN A 97 -1.67 0.29 14.54
CA GLN A 97 -0.65 1.27 14.94
C GLN A 97 -0.48 2.38 13.91
N ILE A 98 -0.45 3.63 14.37
CA ILE A 98 -0.10 4.81 13.58
C ILE A 98 1.37 5.14 13.86
N ASN A 99 2.16 5.24 12.80
CA ASN A 99 3.57 5.60 12.86
C ASN A 99 3.77 6.99 12.27
N ILE A 100 4.53 7.83 12.98
CA ILE A 100 4.83 9.20 12.56
C ILE A 100 6.33 9.42 12.62
N LEU A 101 6.94 9.67 11.46
CA LEU A 101 8.36 10.00 11.33
C LEU A 101 8.50 11.50 11.03
N ASN A 102 9.31 12.20 11.81
CA ASN A 102 9.78 13.52 11.42
C ASN A 102 10.94 13.34 10.42
N THR A 103 10.71 13.66 9.14
CA THR A 103 11.71 13.41 8.10
C THR A 103 12.90 14.36 8.18
N ALA A 104 12.74 15.53 8.83
CA ALA A 104 13.84 16.47 9.03
C ALA A 104 14.81 16.00 10.12
N SER A 105 14.33 15.30 11.15
CA SER A 105 15.19 14.78 12.23
C SER A 105 15.50 13.28 12.11
N GLY A 106 14.81 12.56 11.22
CA GLY A 106 14.90 11.10 11.10
C GLY A 106 14.36 10.35 12.33
N LYS A 107 13.69 11.04 13.27
CA LYS A 107 13.19 10.43 14.50
C LYS A 107 11.71 10.06 14.38
N TRP A 108 11.41 8.82 14.72
CA TRP A 108 10.05 8.36 14.95
C TRP A 108 9.50 8.96 16.24
N LYS A 109 8.24 9.36 16.21
CA LYS A 109 7.46 9.61 17.42
C LYS A 109 7.00 8.29 18.01
N ASP A 110 6.63 8.33 19.29
CA ASP A 110 5.99 7.19 19.93
C ASP A 110 4.75 6.77 19.13
N PRO A 111 4.65 5.48 18.78
CA PRO A 111 3.57 5.00 17.96
C PRO A 111 2.25 5.04 18.69
N ILE A 112 1.18 5.39 17.98
CA ILE A 112 -0.16 5.42 18.53
C ILE A 112 -0.81 4.07 18.23
N VAL A 113 -0.95 3.24 19.26
CA VAL A 113 -1.62 1.94 19.17
C VAL A 113 -3.10 2.09 19.54
N CYS A 114 -3.99 1.47 18.77
CA CYS A 114 -5.43 1.48 18.99
C CYS A 114 -5.95 0.05 19.16
N GLU A 115 -7.15 -0.10 19.73
CA GLU A 115 -7.71 -1.43 20.00
C GLU A 115 -8.22 -2.11 18.73
N THR A 116 -8.67 -1.31 17.76
CA THR A 116 -9.25 -1.82 16.52
C THR A 116 -8.71 -1.09 15.28
N SER A 117 -8.80 -1.76 14.14
CA SER A 117 -8.42 -1.16 12.85
C SER A 117 -9.30 0.05 12.50
N GLU A 118 -10.59 0.02 12.86
CA GLU A 118 -11.51 1.13 12.63
C GLU A 118 -11.13 2.36 13.47
N GLU A 119 -10.81 2.16 14.75
CA GLU A 119 -10.36 3.23 15.63
C GLU A 119 -9.03 3.83 15.14
N THR A 120 -8.11 2.99 14.69
CA THR A 120 -6.82 3.40 14.12
C THR A 120 -7.01 4.37 12.96
N LEU A 121 -7.85 3.99 11.99
CA LEU A 121 -8.16 4.82 10.82
C LEU A 121 -8.88 6.13 11.19
N LYS A 122 -9.77 6.10 12.20
CA LYS A 122 -10.47 7.31 12.68
C LYS A 122 -9.53 8.31 13.34
N LYS A 123 -8.71 7.85 14.31
CA LYS A 123 -7.76 8.69 15.04
C LYS A 123 -6.76 9.34 14.12
N GLU A 124 -6.31 8.59 13.14
CA GLU A 124 -5.36 9.09 12.16
C GLU A 124 -6.00 10.09 11.17
N ALA A 125 -7.18 9.79 10.62
CA ALA A 125 -7.90 10.75 9.78
C ALA A 125 -8.17 12.06 10.54
N GLN A 126 -8.43 11.99 11.85
CA GLN A 126 -8.57 13.14 12.72
C GLN A 126 -7.25 13.91 12.88
N PHE A 127 -6.12 13.20 13.06
CA PHE A 127 -4.79 13.81 13.13
C PHE A 127 -4.47 14.62 11.87
N VAL A 128 -4.64 14.02 10.68
CA VAL A 128 -4.37 14.70 9.42
C VAL A 128 -5.32 15.86 9.19
N ARG A 129 -6.62 15.69 9.43
CA ARG A 129 -7.58 16.81 9.33
C ARG A 129 -7.20 17.97 10.25
N SER A 130 -6.83 17.68 11.49
CA SER A 130 -6.40 18.72 12.45
C SER A 130 -5.16 19.46 11.96
N ALA A 131 -4.18 18.74 11.41
CA ALA A 131 -2.97 19.32 10.89
C ALA A 131 -3.22 20.18 9.63
N LEU A 132 -4.06 19.71 8.69
CA LEU A 132 -4.47 20.49 7.52
C LEU A 132 -5.21 21.78 7.93
N LEU A 133 -6.12 21.70 8.91
CA LEU A 133 -6.81 22.89 9.46
C LEU A 133 -5.84 23.89 10.10
N LYS A 134 -4.68 23.43 10.60
CA LYS A 134 -3.59 24.26 11.13
C LYS A 134 -2.61 24.75 10.06
N GLY A 135 -2.95 24.60 8.78
CA GLY A 135 -2.15 25.10 7.66
C GLY A 135 -1.08 24.14 7.15
N ALA A 136 -1.13 22.86 7.54
CA ALA A 136 -0.28 21.85 6.92
C ALA A 136 -0.71 21.60 5.46
N LYS A 137 0.25 21.18 4.63
CA LYS A 137 0.03 20.84 3.22
C LYS A 137 0.42 19.39 2.98
N LYS A 138 -0.43 18.68 2.23
CA LYS A 138 -0.07 17.36 1.71
C LYS A 138 0.99 17.53 0.61
N LEU A 139 2.02 16.68 0.65
CA LEU A 139 3.03 16.54 -0.40
C LEU A 139 2.71 15.32 -1.27
#